data_AF-A0A955XAS6-F1
#
_entry.id   AF-A0A955XAS6-F1
#
_cell.length_a   1.000
_cell.length_b   1.000
_cell.length_c   1.000
_cell.angle_alpha   90.00
_cell.angle_beta   90.00
_cell.angle_gamma   90.00
#
_symmetry.space_group_name_H-M   'P 1'
#
loop_
_entity.id
_entity.type
_entity.pdbx_description
1 polymer ?
#
loop_
_entity_poly.entity_id
_entity_poly.type
_entity_poly.pdbx_seq_one_letter_code
_entity_poly.pdbx_strand_id
1 'polypeptide(L)'
;MSSKNLLPRGWVGVWVGAAILGTTGLSWAGGNPKILVLPYQHMNQGMPDDLGEQTSVVVTRELSAQGLNLIRADDVGPAPSAPPPETNPDAPTGDPQAQAQAEKYVERAREAMDDGEFGKATKMLERAAKLVEQNGDAVPDLRTLAEIYLQAGVAYFRDGMEDEGDDMLNRAVHLDPERILDAADYPPIFVKVYERARFNVLRRPRGRVEVKAQPGASVLFDG
;
A
#
# COMPACT_ATOMS: atom_id res chain seq x y z
N MET A 1 31.40 8.85 67.40
CA MET A 1 30.40 7.84 67.00
C MET A 1 30.14 8.07 65.51
N SER A 2 30.91 7.44 64.62
CA SER A 2 30.71 6.07 64.13
C SER A 2 29.45 5.96 63.27
N SER A 3 29.60 6.11 61.95
CA SER A 3 29.26 5.02 61.03
C SER A 3 29.85 5.28 59.64
N LYS A 4 30.69 4.35 59.19
CA LYS A 4 31.20 4.21 57.84
C LYS A 4 30.21 3.33 57.09
N ASN A 5 29.65 3.78 55.97
CA ASN A 5 28.95 2.89 55.05
C ASN A 5 29.78 2.73 53.77
N LEU A 6 30.42 1.57 53.67
CA LEU A 6 31.02 1.02 52.46
C LEU A 6 29.92 0.44 51.57
N LEU A 7 29.91 0.82 50.31
CA LEU A 7 29.53 -0.02 49.17
C LEU A 7 30.57 0.30 48.08
N PRO A 8 31.16 -0.70 47.39
CA PRO A 8 30.39 -1.46 46.41
C PRO A 8 30.85 -2.92 46.18
N ARG A 9 29.93 -3.77 45.74
CA ARG A 9 30.15 -4.83 44.72
C ARG A 9 28.86 -5.63 44.54
N GLY A 10 27.99 -5.11 43.68
CA GLY A 10 26.84 -5.83 43.14
C GLY A 10 27.19 -6.36 41.75
N TRP A 11 27.23 -7.68 41.64
CA TRP A 11 27.35 -8.48 40.44
C TRP A 11 26.26 -8.10 39.42
N VAL A 12 26.62 -7.71 38.19
CA VAL A 12 25.67 -7.57 37.08
C VAL A 12 25.74 -8.84 36.26
N GLY A 13 24.89 -9.82 36.60
CA GLY A 13 24.60 -10.96 35.74
C GLY A 13 23.66 -10.52 34.63
N VAL A 14 24.17 -10.47 33.40
CA VAL A 14 23.36 -10.25 32.20
C VAL A 14 22.55 -11.52 31.94
N TRP A 15 21.25 -11.47 32.22
CA TRP A 15 20.29 -12.47 31.74
C TRP A 15 19.81 -12.04 30.35
N VAL A 16 20.29 -12.74 29.32
CA VAL A 16 19.70 -12.68 27.98
C VAL A 16 18.47 -13.60 28.00
N GLY A 17 17.29 -13.01 28.18
CA GLY A 17 16.01 -13.68 27.97
C GLY A 17 15.74 -13.82 26.48
N ALA A 18 16.05 -15.00 25.92
CA ALA A 18 15.59 -15.38 24.59
C ALA A 18 14.09 -15.70 24.66
N ALA A 19 13.26 -14.76 24.20
CA ALA A 19 11.85 -15.03 23.93
C ALA A 19 11.74 -15.81 22.61
N ILE A 20 11.69 -17.13 22.71
CA ILE A 20 11.28 -18.02 21.62
C ILE A 20 9.76 -17.93 21.54
N LEU A 21 9.25 -17.07 20.66
CA LEU A 21 7.87 -17.16 20.19
C LEU A 21 7.78 -18.40 19.29
N GLY A 22 7.21 -19.47 19.85
CA GLY A 22 6.90 -20.69 19.12
C GLY A 22 5.82 -20.40 18.08
N THR A 23 6.22 -20.33 16.82
CA THR A 23 5.31 -20.54 15.70
C THR A 23 5.11 -22.05 15.55
N THR A 24 3.88 -22.48 15.80
CA THR A 24 3.38 -23.82 15.56
C THR A 24 3.58 -24.22 14.11
N GLY A 25 4.01 -25.47 13.92
CA GLY A 25 4.53 -26.03 12.68
C GLY A 25 3.65 -25.89 11.44
N LEU A 26 4.27 -25.43 10.35
CA LEU A 26 4.07 -26.04 9.04
C LEU A 26 5.21 -27.02 8.80
N SER A 27 4.96 -28.29 9.11
CA SER A 27 5.76 -29.41 8.62
C SER A 27 5.58 -29.53 7.11
N TRP A 28 6.49 -28.92 6.34
CA TRP A 28 6.63 -29.21 4.91
C TRP A 28 7.19 -30.63 4.76
N ALA A 29 6.47 -31.44 4.01
CA ALA A 29 6.84 -32.81 3.65
C ALA A 29 8.28 -32.90 3.13
N GLY A 30 8.98 -33.98 3.48
CA GLY A 30 10.41 -34.23 3.24
C GLY A 30 10.85 -34.25 1.77
N GLY A 31 10.94 -33.07 1.15
CA GLY A 31 11.75 -32.80 -0.03
C GLY A 31 12.74 -31.68 0.29
N ASN A 32 13.99 -31.82 -0.16
CA ASN A 32 15.02 -30.79 0.04
C ASN A 32 14.48 -29.41 -0.42
N PRO A 33 14.71 -28.32 0.35
CA PRO A 33 14.25 -27.00 -0.01
C PRO A 33 14.80 -26.60 -1.38
N LYS A 34 13.90 -26.24 -2.30
CA LYS A 34 14.25 -25.75 -3.64
C LYS A 34 14.44 -24.25 -3.53
N ILE A 35 15.64 -23.76 -3.82
CA ILE A 35 15.97 -22.34 -3.79
C ILE A 35 16.18 -21.87 -5.22
N LEU A 36 15.37 -20.90 -5.65
CA LEU A 36 15.54 -20.23 -6.93
C LEU A 36 16.60 -19.14 -6.79
N VAL A 37 17.75 -19.32 -7.45
CA VAL A 37 18.79 -18.29 -7.51
C VAL A 37 18.65 -17.57 -8.84
N LEU A 38 18.26 -16.30 -8.77
CA LEU A 38 18.22 -15.42 -9.92
C LEU A 38 19.66 -15.04 -10.31
N PRO A 39 19.97 -14.96 -11.62
CA PRO A 39 21.26 -14.47 -12.07
C PRO A 39 21.46 -13.04 -11.57
N TYR A 40 22.67 -12.75 -11.09
CA TYR A 40 23.04 -11.43 -10.62
C TYR A 40 23.03 -10.44 -11.79
N GLN A 41 21.99 -9.59 -11.88
CA GLN A 41 22.00 -8.44 -12.78
C GLN A 41 22.84 -7.33 -12.14
N HIS A 42 23.98 -7.02 -12.74
CA HIS A 42 24.84 -5.94 -12.30
C HIS A 42 24.09 -4.61 -12.46
N MET A 43 23.92 -3.86 -11.37
CA MET A 43 23.20 -2.57 -11.39
C MET A 43 24.06 -1.40 -11.95
N ASN A 44 25.35 -1.64 -12.23
CA ASN A 44 26.29 -0.63 -12.71
C ASN A 44 26.73 -0.92 -14.14
N GLN A 45 26.56 0.05 -15.06
CA GLN A 45 26.83 -0.02 -16.51
C GLN A 45 28.31 -0.30 -16.93
N GLY A 46 29.17 -0.81 -16.05
CA GLY A 46 30.61 -0.98 -16.32
C GLY A 46 31.17 -2.37 -16.05
N MET A 47 30.33 -3.36 -15.72
CA MET A 47 30.80 -4.72 -15.43
C MET A 47 30.61 -5.61 -16.66
N PRO A 48 31.67 -6.31 -17.13
CA PRO A 48 31.54 -7.29 -18.19
C PRO A 48 30.54 -8.39 -17.85
N ASP A 49 29.68 -8.75 -18.81
CA ASP A 49 28.63 -9.78 -18.65
C ASP A 49 29.20 -11.12 -18.19
N ASP A 50 30.41 -11.48 -18.66
CA ASP A 50 31.13 -12.70 -18.32
C ASP A 50 31.36 -12.88 -16.80
N LEU A 51 31.52 -11.78 -16.05
CA LEU A 51 31.74 -11.86 -14.60
C LEU A 51 30.46 -12.20 -13.84
N GLY A 52 29.30 -11.75 -14.34
CA GLY A 52 28.00 -12.11 -13.78
C GLY A 52 27.76 -13.61 -13.89
N GLU A 53 28.08 -14.19 -15.05
CA GLU A 53 27.97 -15.63 -15.28
C GLU A 53 28.92 -16.43 -14.38
N GLN A 54 30.19 -16.04 -14.27
CA GLN A 54 31.16 -16.74 -13.42
C GLN A 54 30.75 -16.72 -11.94
N THR A 55 30.23 -15.58 -11.47
CA THR A 55 29.78 -15.44 -10.08
C THR A 55 28.56 -16.32 -9.81
N SER A 56 27.62 -16.40 -10.76
CA SER A 56 26.47 -17.30 -10.65
C SER A 56 26.88 -18.77 -10.55
N VAL A 57 27.87 -19.21 -11.34
CA VAL A 57 28.37 -20.60 -11.33
C VAL A 57 29.01 -20.94 -9.97
N VAL A 58 29.82 -20.03 -9.42
CA VAL A 58 30.47 -20.24 -8.12
C VAL A 58 29.44 -20.32 -7.01
N VAL A 59 28.48 -19.40 -6.96
CA VAL A 59 27.41 -19.38 -5.96
C VAL A 59 26.55 -20.64 -6.05
N THR A 60 26.15 -21.06 -7.25
CA THR A 60 25.41 -22.31 -7.44
C THR A 60 26.19 -23.52 -6.96
N ARG A 61 27.50 -23.59 -7.25
CA ARG A 61 28.36 -24.70 -6.82
C ARG A 61 28.48 -24.79 -5.30
N GLU A 62 28.69 -23.66 -4.63
CA GLU A 62 28.81 -23.58 -3.17
C GLU A 62 27.49 -23.95 -2.47
N LEU A 63 26.36 -23.47 -2.99
CA LEU A 63 25.04 -23.78 -2.41
C LEU A 63 24.63 -25.24 -2.66
N SER A 64 24.96 -25.82 -3.82
CA SER A 64 24.73 -27.24 -4.08
C SER A 64 25.56 -28.15 -3.17
N ALA A 65 26.78 -27.76 -2.82
CA ALA A 65 27.61 -28.49 -1.86
C ALA A 65 26.98 -28.54 -0.45
N GLN A 66 26.10 -27.58 -0.12
CA GLN A 66 25.34 -27.53 1.14
C GLN A 66 24.02 -28.31 1.08
N GLY A 67 23.77 -29.08 0.02
CA GLY A 67 22.57 -29.92 -0.13
C GLY A 67 21.35 -29.20 -0.69
N LEU A 68 21.51 -27.99 -1.20
CA LEU A 68 20.43 -27.21 -1.82
C LEU A 68 20.30 -27.60 -3.30
N ASN A 69 19.06 -27.84 -3.74
CA ASN A 69 18.78 -28.15 -5.14
C ASN A 69 18.43 -26.84 -5.87
N LEU A 70 19.37 -26.35 -6.68
CA LEU A 70 19.22 -25.11 -7.43
C LEU A 70 18.74 -25.40 -8.84
N ILE A 71 17.72 -24.66 -9.27
CA ILE A 71 17.22 -24.67 -10.64
C ILE A 71 17.64 -23.34 -11.26
N ARG A 72 18.42 -23.40 -12.33
CA ARG A 72 18.80 -22.21 -13.11
C ARG A 72 17.56 -21.69 -13.82
N ALA A 73 17.36 -20.37 -13.86
CA ALA A 73 16.23 -19.77 -14.56
C ALA A 73 16.18 -20.19 -16.05
N ASP A 74 17.36 -20.43 -16.65
CA ASP A 74 17.50 -20.86 -18.05
C ASP A 74 17.12 -22.32 -18.29
N ASP A 75 17.17 -23.17 -17.25
CA ASP A 75 16.79 -24.58 -17.31
C ASP A 75 15.27 -24.78 -17.13
N VAL A 76 14.54 -23.72 -16.79
CA VAL A 76 13.09 -23.71 -16.78
C VAL A 76 12.63 -23.43 -18.21
N GLY A 77 12.27 -24.48 -18.95
CA GLY A 77 11.76 -24.35 -20.33
C GLY A 77 10.63 -23.32 -20.46
N PRO A 78 10.35 -22.82 -21.68
CA PRO A 78 9.34 -21.78 -21.90
C PRO A 78 8.02 -22.20 -21.25
N ALA A 79 7.57 -21.40 -20.28
CA ALA A 79 6.37 -21.69 -19.51
C ALA A 79 5.19 -21.87 -20.48
N PRO A 80 4.39 -22.94 -20.35
CA PRO A 80 3.14 -23.04 -21.09
C PRO A 80 2.32 -21.78 -20.84
N SER A 81 1.75 -21.24 -21.91
CA SER A 81 0.90 -20.05 -21.92
C SER A 81 -0.04 -20.05 -20.72
N ALA A 82 0.11 -19.02 -19.87
CA ALA A 82 -0.64 -18.88 -18.64
C ALA A 82 -2.16 -19.03 -18.94
N PRO A 83 -2.90 -19.84 -18.17
CA PRO A 83 -4.35 -19.87 -18.28
C PRO A 83 -4.92 -18.45 -18.05
N PRO A 84 -6.08 -18.12 -18.63
CA PRO A 84 -6.75 -16.85 -18.38
C PRO A 84 -6.90 -16.63 -16.87
N PRO A 85 -6.86 -15.37 -16.39
CA PRO A 85 -6.91 -15.08 -14.96
C PRO A 85 -8.16 -15.71 -14.36
N GLU A 86 -7.98 -16.80 -13.62
CA GLU A 86 -9.03 -17.36 -12.80
C GLU A 86 -9.34 -16.31 -11.74
N THR A 87 -10.58 -15.80 -11.74
CA THR A 87 -11.12 -15.00 -10.65
C THR A 87 -10.99 -15.83 -9.38
N ASN A 88 -9.98 -15.50 -8.58
CA ASN A 88 -9.68 -16.21 -7.34
C ASN A 88 -10.89 -16.04 -6.41
N PRO A 89 -11.66 -17.10 -6.08
CA PRO A 89 -12.82 -17.00 -5.21
C PRO A 89 -12.47 -16.63 -3.76
N ASP A 90 -11.17 -16.65 -3.43
CA ASP A 90 -10.60 -16.27 -2.14
C ASP A 90 -10.09 -14.82 -2.10
N ALA A 91 -10.27 -14.02 -3.16
CA ALA A 91 -10.10 -12.58 -3.03
C ALA A 91 -11.20 -12.08 -2.08
N PRO A 92 -10.86 -11.37 -0.97
CA PRO A 92 -11.86 -10.82 -0.06
C PRO A 92 -12.82 -9.95 -0.86
N THR A 93 -14.00 -10.51 -1.16
CA THR A 93 -15.02 -9.82 -1.92
C THR A 93 -15.67 -8.90 -0.92
N GLY A 94 -15.33 -7.61 -0.96
CA GLY A 94 -15.86 -6.65 -0.01
C GLY A 94 -17.40 -6.70 0.03
N ASP A 95 -17.98 -6.31 1.16
CA ASP A 95 -19.43 -6.42 1.34
C ASP A 95 -20.16 -5.44 0.40
N PRO A 96 -20.98 -5.92 -0.57
CA PRO A 96 -21.73 -5.03 -1.47
C PRO A 96 -22.74 -4.15 -0.70
N GLN A 97 -23.08 -4.53 0.52
CA GLN A 97 -23.92 -3.73 1.41
C GLN A 97 -23.19 -2.48 1.93
N ALA A 98 -21.86 -2.49 2.05
CA ALA A 98 -21.09 -1.34 2.52
C ALA A 98 -21.14 -0.19 1.50
N GLN A 99 -21.06 -0.51 0.20
CA GLN A 99 -21.21 0.47 -0.87
C GLN A 99 -22.59 1.12 -0.84
N ALA A 100 -23.65 0.31 -0.74
CA ALA A 100 -25.03 0.82 -0.67
C ALA A 100 -25.26 1.71 0.59
N GLN A 101 -24.52 1.48 1.68
CA GLN A 101 -24.55 2.35 2.85
C GLN A 101 -23.77 3.65 2.61
N ALA A 102 -22.59 3.58 1.99
CA ALA A 102 -21.80 4.77 1.64
C ALA A 102 -22.59 5.71 0.72
N GLU A 103 -23.27 5.19 -0.29
CA GLU A 103 -24.13 5.97 -1.19
C GLU A 103 -25.27 6.67 -0.43
N LYS A 104 -25.89 5.99 0.55
CA LYS A 104 -26.90 6.61 1.41
C LYS A 104 -26.33 7.74 2.27
N TYR A 105 -25.09 7.62 2.73
CA TYR A 105 -24.43 8.69 3.49
C TYR A 105 -24.07 9.88 2.59
N VAL A 106 -23.62 9.63 1.36
CA VAL A 106 -23.35 10.68 0.37
C VAL A 106 -24.63 11.43 0.03
N GLU A 107 -25.73 10.72 -0.20
CA GLU A 107 -27.00 11.36 -0.53
C GLU A 107 -27.53 12.23 0.62
N ARG A 108 -27.49 11.71 1.85
CA ARG A 108 -27.85 12.52 3.03
C ARG A 108 -26.90 13.70 3.27
N ALA A 109 -25.62 13.54 2.91
CA ALA A 109 -24.69 14.66 2.99
C ALA A 109 -25.03 15.75 1.97
N ARG A 110 -25.49 15.39 0.76
CA ARG A 110 -25.98 16.36 -0.23
C ARG A 110 -27.20 17.10 0.27
N GLU A 111 -28.19 16.38 0.80
CA GLU A 111 -29.36 16.99 1.45
C GLU A 111 -28.91 17.99 2.55
N ALA A 112 -27.98 17.59 3.42
CA ALA A 112 -27.45 18.47 4.45
C ALA A 112 -26.66 19.68 3.91
N MET A 113 -25.96 19.53 2.77
CA MET A 113 -25.28 20.65 2.11
C MET A 113 -26.28 21.64 1.50
N ASP A 114 -27.41 21.15 0.97
CA ASP A 114 -28.47 21.98 0.42
C ASP A 114 -29.22 22.74 1.53
N ASP A 115 -29.39 22.12 2.69
CA ASP A 115 -29.95 22.74 3.90
C ASP A 115 -28.98 23.72 4.59
N GLY A 116 -27.73 23.81 4.12
CA GLY A 116 -26.68 24.64 4.72
C GLY A 116 -26.10 24.10 6.03
N GLU A 117 -26.39 22.85 6.38
CA GLU A 117 -25.88 22.15 7.57
C GLU A 117 -24.52 21.48 7.29
N PHE A 118 -23.52 22.28 6.91
CA PHE A 118 -22.21 21.79 6.45
C PHE A 118 -21.50 20.90 7.48
N GLY A 119 -21.55 21.24 8.77
CA GLY A 119 -20.97 20.42 9.84
C GLY A 119 -21.63 19.03 10.02
N LYS A 120 -22.88 18.83 9.54
CA LYS A 120 -23.48 17.48 9.48
C LYS A 120 -23.06 16.77 8.19
N ALA A 121 -23.01 17.48 7.07
CA ALA A 121 -22.58 16.94 5.78
C ALA A 121 -21.16 16.37 5.86
N THR A 122 -20.21 17.10 6.45
CA THR A 122 -18.82 16.64 6.63
C THR A 122 -18.75 15.31 7.38
N LYS A 123 -19.44 15.19 8.51
CA LYS A 123 -19.50 13.94 9.30
C LYS A 123 -20.12 12.77 8.54
N MET A 124 -21.08 13.03 7.66
CA MET A 124 -21.67 11.98 6.83
C MET A 124 -20.72 11.55 5.71
N LEU A 125 -20.03 12.49 5.08
CA LEU A 125 -19.02 12.21 4.05
C LEU A 125 -17.80 11.48 4.62
N GLU A 126 -17.34 11.84 5.81
CA GLU A 126 -16.27 11.11 6.52
C GLU A 126 -16.65 9.65 6.77
N ARG A 127 -17.91 9.40 7.18
CA ARG A 127 -18.43 8.03 7.38
C ARG A 127 -18.52 7.28 6.06
N ALA A 128 -18.97 7.95 5.00
CA ALA A 128 -19.01 7.36 3.66
C ALA A 128 -17.60 6.98 3.19
N ALA A 129 -16.64 7.91 3.31
CA ALA A 129 -15.24 7.67 2.96
C ALA A 129 -14.67 6.49 3.75
N LYS A 130 -14.88 6.46 5.07
CA LYS A 130 -14.41 5.36 5.92
C LYS A 130 -15.00 4.00 5.54
N LEU A 131 -16.28 3.95 5.17
CA LEU A 131 -16.90 2.71 4.69
C LEU A 131 -16.29 2.25 3.37
N VAL A 132 -16.05 3.18 2.45
CA VAL A 132 -15.42 2.90 1.15
C VAL A 132 -13.96 2.46 1.32
N GLU A 133 -13.20 3.12 2.19
CA GLU A 133 -11.81 2.74 2.51
C GLU A 133 -11.72 1.36 3.15
N GLN A 134 -12.59 1.06 4.13
CA GLN A 134 -12.62 -0.23 4.81
C GLN A 134 -13.05 -1.38 3.91
N ASN A 135 -13.76 -1.07 2.82
CA ASN A 135 -14.26 -2.05 1.85
C ASN A 135 -13.68 -1.78 0.46
N GLY A 136 -12.42 -1.31 0.40
CA GLY A 136 -11.77 -0.94 -0.87
C GLY A 136 -11.80 -2.03 -1.93
N ASP A 137 -11.77 -3.31 -1.51
CA ASP A 137 -11.87 -4.47 -2.40
C ASP A 137 -13.23 -4.58 -3.12
N ALA A 138 -14.30 -4.07 -2.51
CA ALA A 138 -15.64 -4.06 -3.10
C ALA A 138 -15.89 -2.86 -4.01
N VAL A 139 -15.05 -1.83 -3.95
CA VAL A 139 -15.32 -0.57 -4.63
C VAL A 139 -14.63 -0.63 -6.00
N PRO A 140 -15.38 -0.81 -7.09
CA PRO A 140 -14.79 -1.00 -8.41
C PRO A 140 -14.11 0.26 -8.94
N ASP A 141 -14.40 1.44 -8.38
CA ASP A 141 -13.90 2.72 -8.86
C ASP A 141 -13.44 3.65 -7.72
N LEU A 142 -12.12 3.81 -7.60
CA LEU A 142 -11.47 4.76 -6.68
C LEU A 142 -11.87 6.22 -6.93
N ARG A 143 -12.41 6.54 -8.11
CA ARG A 143 -12.91 7.89 -8.41
C ARG A 143 -14.12 8.26 -7.57
N THR A 144 -14.90 7.26 -7.13
CA THR A 144 -16.00 7.49 -6.18
C THR A 144 -15.46 8.00 -4.84
N LEU A 145 -14.36 7.43 -4.35
CA LEU A 145 -13.71 7.90 -3.12
C LEU A 145 -13.12 9.31 -3.31
N ALA A 146 -12.52 9.59 -4.47
CA ALA A 146 -12.04 10.93 -4.81
C ALA A 146 -13.18 11.97 -4.81
N GLU A 147 -14.36 11.61 -5.34
CA GLU A 147 -15.55 12.46 -5.32
C GLU A 147 -16.05 12.74 -3.90
N ILE A 148 -16.07 11.73 -3.03
CA ILE A 148 -16.47 11.90 -1.62
C ILE A 148 -15.56 12.90 -0.92
N TYR A 149 -14.24 12.80 -1.10
CA TYR A 149 -13.30 13.76 -0.53
C TYR A 149 -13.43 15.15 -1.14
N LEU A 150 -13.69 15.25 -2.45
CA LEU A 150 -13.93 16.55 -3.07
C LEU A 150 -15.16 17.24 -2.47
N GLN A 151 -16.27 16.51 -2.33
CA GLN A 151 -17.49 17.03 -1.68
C GLN A 151 -17.23 17.38 -0.22
N ALA A 152 -16.44 16.58 0.49
CA ALA A 152 -16.06 16.89 1.87
C ALA A 152 -15.27 18.19 1.94
N GLY A 153 -14.29 18.38 1.05
CA GLY A 153 -13.56 19.63 0.90
C GLY A 153 -14.49 20.82 0.68
N VAL A 154 -15.43 20.72 -0.27
CA VAL A 154 -16.44 21.77 -0.51
C VAL A 154 -17.22 22.09 0.78
N ALA A 155 -17.68 21.07 1.50
CA ALA A 155 -18.42 21.25 2.74
C ALA A 155 -17.58 21.93 3.83
N TYR A 156 -16.31 21.54 4.02
CA TYR A 156 -15.39 22.18 4.97
C TYR A 156 -15.12 23.65 4.63
N PHE A 157 -14.88 23.98 3.36
CA PHE A 157 -14.71 25.37 2.93
C PHE A 157 -15.96 26.22 3.18
N ARG A 158 -17.15 25.64 2.99
CA ARG A 158 -18.41 26.33 3.30
C ARG A 158 -18.66 26.49 4.80
N ASP A 159 -18.13 25.58 5.63
CA ASP A 159 -18.19 25.65 7.09
C ASP A 159 -17.09 26.54 7.71
N GLY A 160 -16.17 27.08 6.89
CA GLY A 160 -15.06 27.93 7.33
C GLY A 160 -13.85 27.17 7.88
N MET A 161 -13.82 25.85 7.73
CA MET A 161 -12.72 24.96 8.12
C MET A 161 -11.76 24.75 6.93
N GLU A 162 -11.00 25.79 6.59
CA GLU A 162 -10.15 25.78 5.38
C GLU A 162 -9.02 24.74 5.43
N ASP A 163 -8.43 24.52 6.61
CA ASP A 163 -7.31 23.59 6.80
C ASP A 163 -7.75 22.13 6.55
N GLU A 164 -8.87 21.72 7.17
CA GLU A 164 -9.49 20.41 6.93
C GLU A 164 -9.97 20.26 5.48
N GLY A 165 -10.47 21.35 4.89
CA GLY A 165 -10.83 21.40 3.48
C GLY A 165 -9.63 21.11 2.57
N ASP A 166 -8.51 21.80 2.77
CA ASP A 166 -7.27 21.59 2.03
C ASP A 166 -6.77 20.14 2.17
N ASP A 167 -6.86 19.54 3.36
CA ASP A 167 -6.51 18.13 3.58
C ASP A 167 -7.38 17.17 2.77
N MET A 168 -8.70 17.39 2.71
CA MET A 168 -9.60 16.57 1.91
C MET A 168 -9.33 16.74 0.40
N LEU A 169 -9.07 17.96 -0.07
CA LEU A 169 -8.71 18.18 -1.47
C LEU A 169 -7.40 17.50 -1.85
N ASN A 170 -6.40 17.54 -0.97
CA ASN A 170 -5.16 16.80 -1.18
C ASN A 170 -5.43 15.31 -1.35
N ARG A 171 -6.29 14.69 -0.52
CA ARG A 171 -6.67 13.28 -0.67
C ARG A 171 -7.39 13.00 -1.99
N ALA A 172 -8.36 13.85 -2.36
CA ALA A 172 -9.07 13.73 -3.63
C ALA A 172 -8.12 13.75 -4.83
N VAL A 173 -7.14 14.67 -4.82
CA VAL A 173 -6.12 14.82 -5.88
C VAL A 173 -5.16 13.64 -5.92
N HIS A 174 -4.81 13.02 -4.78
CA HIS A 174 -3.95 11.83 -4.80
C HIS A 174 -4.63 10.66 -5.49
N LEU A 175 -5.96 10.55 -5.39
CA LEU A 175 -6.74 9.48 -5.99
C LEU A 175 -7.05 9.73 -7.47
N ASP A 176 -7.42 10.96 -7.86
CA ASP A 176 -7.67 11.33 -9.25
C ASP A 176 -6.89 12.62 -9.61
N PRO A 177 -5.58 12.53 -9.92
CA PRO A 177 -4.75 13.70 -10.23
C PRO A 177 -5.02 14.29 -11.63
N GLU A 178 -5.71 13.56 -12.49
CA GLU A 178 -6.04 13.98 -13.85
C GLU A 178 -7.34 14.79 -13.92
N ARG A 179 -8.16 14.74 -12.87
CA ARG A 179 -9.39 15.51 -12.75
C ARG A 179 -9.14 17.01 -12.86
N ILE A 180 -10.00 17.66 -13.65
CA ILE A 180 -10.06 19.11 -13.83
C ILE A 180 -11.46 19.55 -13.39
N LEU A 181 -11.54 20.60 -12.57
CA LEU A 181 -12.81 21.17 -12.14
C LEU A 181 -13.26 22.26 -13.12
N ASP A 182 -14.55 22.28 -13.45
CA ASP A 182 -15.14 23.35 -14.23
C ASP A 182 -15.55 24.53 -13.33
N ALA A 183 -15.33 25.75 -13.82
CA ALA A 183 -15.78 26.98 -13.18
C ALA A 183 -17.31 27.20 -13.28
N ALA A 184 -18.00 26.43 -14.14
CA ALA A 184 -19.46 26.39 -14.18
C ALA A 184 -20.06 25.71 -12.95
N ASP A 185 -19.42 24.63 -12.47
CA ASP A 185 -19.92 23.83 -11.36
C ASP A 185 -19.42 24.33 -10.00
N TYR A 186 -18.23 24.93 -9.96
CA TYR A 186 -17.58 25.37 -8.72
C TYR A 186 -17.18 26.85 -8.77
N PRO A 187 -17.22 27.56 -7.62
CA PRO A 187 -16.74 28.94 -7.55
C PRO A 187 -15.29 29.07 -8.04
N PRO A 188 -14.93 30.12 -8.80
CA PRO A 188 -13.58 30.28 -9.35
C PRO A 188 -12.45 30.28 -8.30
N ILE A 189 -12.75 30.70 -7.07
CA ILE A 189 -11.78 30.65 -5.97
C ILE A 189 -11.49 29.21 -5.54
N PHE A 190 -12.51 28.36 -5.48
CA PHE A 190 -12.37 26.95 -5.12
C PHE A 190 -11.58 26.18 -6.19
N VAL A 191 -11.85 26.45 -7.46
CA VAL A 191 -11.07 25.88 -8.58
C VAL A 191 -9.58 26.20 -8.45
N LYS A 192 -9.22 27.44 -8.07
CA LYS A 192 -7.82 27.82 -7.85
C LYS A 192 -7.18 27.08 -6.67
N VAL A 193 -7.93 26.88 -5.59
CA VAL A 193 -7.45 26.13 -4.42
C VAL A 193 -7.22 24.66 -4.79
N TYR A 194 -8.15 24.06 -5.53
CA TYR A 194 -7.99 22.69 -6.04
C TYR A 194 -6.78 22.55 -6.98
N GLU A 195 -6.61 23.46 -7.94
CA GLU A 195 -5.44 23.46 -8.84
C GLU A 195 -4.12 23.66 -8.09
N ARG A 196 -4.12 24.44 -7.00
CA ARG A 196 -2.97 24.56 -6.09
C ARG A 196 -2.65 23.23 -5.41
N ALA A 197 -3.66 22.54 -4.87
CA ALA A 197 -3.49 21.21 -4.29
C ALA A 197 -2.96 20.21 -5.33
N ARG A 198 -3.56 20.22 -6.53
CA ARG A 198 -3.14 19.42 -7.69
C ARG A 198 -1.68 19.64 -8.08
N PHE A 199 -1.28 20.89 -8.23
CA PHE A 199 0.10 21.26 -8.51
C PHE A 199 1.06 20.73 -7.44
N ASN A 200 0.70 20.86 -6.15
CA ASN A 200 1.53 20.41 -5.04
C ASN A 200 1.72 18.88 -5.04
N VAL A 201 0.67 18.11 -5.32
CA VAL A 201 0.75 16.64 -5.38
C VAL A 201 1.56 16.18 -6.59
N LEU A 202 1.35 16.79 -7.76
CA LEU A 202 2.09 16.44 -8.99
C LEU A 202 3.59 16.74 -8.88
N ARG A 203 3.99 17.71 -8.06
CA ARG A 203 5.40 18.07 -7.85
C ARG A 203 6.14 17.14 -6.89
N ARG A 204 5.42 16.30 -6.13
CA ARG A 204 6.06 15.35 -5.20
C ARG A 204 6.75 14.24 -6.02
N PRO A 205 7.98 13.83 -5.65
CA PRO A 205 8.64 12.72 -6.32
C PRO A 205 7.77 11.47 -6.18
N ARG A 206 7.37 10.89 -7.31
CA ARG A 206 6.58 9.66 -7.33
C ARG A 206 7.52 8.45 -7.26
N GLY A 207 7.24 7.53 -6.35
CA GLY A 207 7.87 6.23 -6.34
C GLY A 207 7.43 5.43 -7.57
N ARG A 208 8.36 4.67 -8.16
CA ARG A 208 8.04 3.67 -9.19
C ARG A 208 8.21 2.30 -8.54
N VAL A 209 7.15 1.50 -8.57
CA VAL A 209 7.23 0.08 -8.22
C VAL A 209 7.28 -0.71 -9.51
N GLU A 210 8.37 -1.45 -9.71
CA GLU A 210 8.51 -2.39 -10.81
C GLU A 210 8.43 -3.80 -10.25
N VAL A 211 7.41 -4.56 -10.66
CA VAL A 211 7.24 -5.95 -10.23
C VAL A 211 7.77 -6.87 -11.32
N LYS A 212 8.94 -7.46 -11.06
CA LYS A 212 9.52 -8.51 -11.90
C LYS A 212 9.00 -9.86 -11.39
N ALA A 213 8.02 -10.43 -12.08
CA ALA A 213 7.42 -11.72 -11.72
C ALA A 213 7.46 -12.69 -12.92
N GLN A 214 7.53 -13.99 -12.64
CA GLN A 214 7.43 -15.01 -13.68
C GLN A 214 6.01 -15.04 -14.28
N PRO A 215 5.83 -15.42 -15.56
CA PRO A 215 4.50 -15.59 -16.16
C PRO A 215 3.65 -16.55 -15.31
N GLY A 216 2.45 -16.10 -14.91
CA GLY A 216 1.54 -16.84 -14.04
C GLY A 216 1.68 -16.58 -12.54
N ALA A 217 2.61 -15.72 -12.10
CA ALA A 217 2.68 -15.27 -10.72
C ALA A 217 1.60 -14.22 -10.41
N SER A 218 0.83 -14.43 -9.34
CA SER A 218 -0.09 -13.44 -8.79
C SER A 218 0.66 -12.46 -7.88
N VAL A 219 0.52 -11.16 -8.16
CA VAL A 219 1.08 -10.09 -7.33
C VAL A 219 -0.09 -9.45 -6.58
N LEU A 220 -0.06 -9.51 -5.25
CA LEU A 220 -0.93 -8.69 -4.41
C LEU A 220 -0.15 -7.49 -3.88
N PHE A 221 -0.80 -6.33 -3.97
CA PHE A 221 -0.40 -5.14 -3.24
C PHE A 221 -1.32 -5.02 -2.03
N ASP A 222 -0.76 -5.27 -0.86
CA ASP A 222 -1.42 -4.98 0.42
C ASP A 222 -0.81 -3.69 0.97
N GLY A 223 -1.67 -2.72 1.30
CA GLY A 223 -1.34 -1.32 1.55
C GLY A 223 -1.15 -0.98 3.02
#